data_AF-Q2VPS3-F1
#
_entry.id   AF-Q2VPS3-F1
#
_cell.length_a   1.000
_cell.length_b   1.000
_cell.length_c   1.000
_cell.angle_alpha   90.00
_cell.angle_beta   90.00
_cell.angle_gamma   90.00
#
_symmetry.space_group_name_H-M   'P 1'
#
loop_
_entity.id
_entity.type
_entity.pdbx_description
1 polymer ?
#
loop_
_entity_poly.entity_id
_entity_poly.type
_entity_poly.pdbx_seq_one_letter_code
_entity_poly.pdbx_strand_id
1 'polypeptide(L)'
;MKLTIAIVLVTLTLFCRPASTEVCPSLLYVLGNLIAGTPSSFEATLEPFSPDEDMKEATSQLKTLVDTLSPKAKDSMLELMMKIIQSPECA
;
A
#
# COMPACT_ATOMS: atom_id res chain seq x y z
N MET A 1 32.72 0.54 0.24
CA MET A 1 32.44 1.76 1.02
C MET A 1 31.30 2.64 0.47
N LYS A 2 31.00 2.64 -0.84
CA LYS A 2 29.90 3.49 -1.38
C LYS A 2 28.49 2.99 -1.01
N LEU A 3 28.27 1.68 -0.94
CA LEU A 3 26.94 1.09 -0.67
C LEU A 3 26.44 1.42 0.74
N THR A 4 27.30 1.33 1.76
CA THR A 4 26.94 1.56 3.16
C THR A 4 26.49 3.01 3.39
N ILE A 5 27.18 3.97 2.76
CA ILE A 5 26.83 5.39 2.85
C ILE A 5 25.48 5.65 2.17
N ALA A 6 25.23 5.04 1.00
CA ALA A 6 23.94 5.17 0.31
C ALA A 6 22.77 4.65 1.15
N ILE A 7 22.94 3.49 1.81
CA ILE A 7 21.90 2.91 2.68
C ILE A 7 21.60 3.86 3.85
N VAL A 8 22.62 4.44 4.50
CA VAL A 8 22.45 5.37 5.63
C VAL A 8 21.77 6.67 5.20
N LEU A 9 22.06 7.19 4.01
CA LEU A 9 21.38 8.38 3.48
C LEU A 9 19.92 8.09 3.11
N VAL A 10 19.63 6.92 2.54
CA VAL A 10 18.25 6.51 2.23
C VAL A 10 17.43 6.35 3.51
N THR A 11 17.99 5.73 4.55
CA THR A 11 17.29 5.62 5.83
C THR A 11 17.07 6.99 6.46
N LEU A 12 18.08 7.87 6.49
CA LEU A 12 17.94 9.22 7.05
C LEU A 12 16.88 10.06 6.31
N THR A 13 16.82 9.97 4.97
CA THR A 13 15.81 10.68 4.17
C THR A 13 14.40 10.13 4.37
N LEU A 14 14.26 8.82 4.60
CA LEU A 14 12.98 8.22 5.00
C LEU A 14 12.54 8.70 6.38
N PHE A 15 13.45 8.81 7.35
CA PHE A 15 13.14 9.31 8.71
C PHE A 15 12.94 10.83 8.79
N CYS A 16 13.56 11.61 7.90
CA CYS A 16 13.43 13.07 7.86
C CYS A 16 12.21 13.57 7.08
N ARG A 17 11.40 12.70 6.46
CA ARG A 17 10.12 13.16 5.89
C ARG A 17 9.19 13.52 7.05
N PRO A 18 8.67 14.76 7.08
CA PRO A 18 7.87 15.24 8.19
C PRO A 18 6.72 14.26 8.42
N ALA A 19 6.60 13.77 9.65
CA ALA A 19 5.55 12.85 10.10
C ALA A 19 4.14 13.48 10.15
N SER A 20 3.87 14.48 9.30
CA SER A 20 2.55 15.09 9.10
C SER A 20 2.01 14.76 7.70
N THR A 21 2.36 13.59 7.16
CA THR A 21 1.81 13.13 5.90
C THR A 21 0.41 12.60 6.17
N GLU A 22 -0.61 13.43 5.89
CA GLU A 22 -1.96 12.92 5.65
C GLU A 22 -1.84 11.61 4.86
N VAL A 23 -2.52 10.56 5.34
CA VAL A 23 -2.47 9.27 4.66
C VAL A 23 -2.87 9.50 3.20
N CYS A 24 -1.96 9.21 2.26
CA CYS A 24 -2.17 9.49 0.84
C CYS A 24 -3.51 8.88 0.40
N PRO A 25 -4.53 9.68 0.03
CA PRO A 25 -5.85 9.16 -0.29
C PRO A 25 -5.81 8.14 -1.42
N SER A 26 -4.89 8.31 -2.37
CA SER A 26 -4.68 7.35 -3.45
C SER A 26 -4.13 6.01 -2.96
N LEU A 27 -3.25 5.99 -1.95
CA LEU A 27 -2.79 4.75 -1.34
C LEU A 27 -3.92 4.01 -0.63
N LEU A 28 -4.78 4.75 0.09
CA LEU A 28 -5.96 4.18 0.72
C LEU A 28 -6.91 3.57 -0.30
N TYR A 29 -7.10 4.26 -1.42
CA TYR A 29 -7.92 3.78 -2.52
C TYR A 29 -7.36 2.49 -3.14
N VAL A 30 -6.04 2.44 -3.41
CA VAL A 30 -5.35 1.24 -3.91
C VAL A 30 -5.49 0.07 -2.93
N LEU A 31 -5.26 0.28 -1.64
CA LEU A 31 -5.38 -0.77 -0.62
C LEU A 31 -6.82 -1.26 -0.45
N GLY A 32 -7.81 -0.34 -0.49
CA GLY A 32 -9.22 -0.72 -0.49
C GLY A 32 -9.58 -1.58 -1.70
N ASN A 33 -9.08 -1.21 -2.89
CA ASN A 33 -9.32 -1.97 -4.11
C ASN A 33 -8.56 -3.31 -4.15
N LEU A 34 -7.39 -3.40 -3.52
CA LEU A 34 -6.67 -4.66 -3.32
C LEU A 34 -7.55 -5.68 -2.57
N ILE A 35 -8.24 -5.23 -1.51
CA ILE A 35 -9.04 -6.10 -0.65
C ILE A 35 -10.40 -6.43 -1.28
N ALA A 36 -11.12 -5.41 -1.74
CA ALA A 36 -12.53 -5.53 -2.15
C ALA A 36 -12.77 -5.47 -3.66
N GLY A 37 -11.79 -5.02 -4.44
CA GLY A 37 -11.91 -4.85 -5.89
C GLY A 37 -11.70 -6.15 -6.66
N THR A 38 -11.98 -6.08 -7.97
CA THR A 38 -11.60 -7.13 -8.92
C THR A 38 -10.13 -6.97 -9.31
N PRO A 39 -9.48 -8.00 -9.88
CA PRO A 39 -8.11 -7.87 -10.39
C PRO A 39 -7.93 -6.67 -11.34
N SER A 40 -8.84 -6.51 -12.31
CA SER A 40 -8.78 -5.41 -13.27
C SER A 40 -9.02 -4.03 -12.64
N SER A 41 -9.93 -3.92 -11.65
CA SER A 41 -10.12 -2.63 -10.98
C SER A 41 -8.90 -2.27 -10.14
N PHE A 42 -8.24 -3.25 -9.52
CA PHE A 42 -7.03 -3.05 -8.74
C PHE A 42 -5.87 -2.60 -9.63
N GLU A 43 -5.67 -3.26 -10.77
CA GLU A 43 -4.66 -2.86 -11.77
C GLU A 43 -4.89 -1.42 -12.26
N ALA A 44 -6.14 -1.04 -12.54
CA ALA A 44 -6.49 0.33 -12.90
C ALA A 44 -6.17 1.36 -11.79
N THR A 45 -6.21 0.96 -10.51
CA THR A 45 -5.79 1.86 -9.42
C THR A 45 -4.27 2.10 -9.39
N LEU A 46 -3.50 1.19 -9.97
CA LEU A 46 -2.04 1.26 -10.01
C LEU A 46 -1.53 2.05 -11.23
N GLU A 47 -2.28 2.09 -12.34
CA GLU A 47 -1.88 2.79 -13.58
C GLU A 47 -1.33 4.20 -13.38
N PRO A 48 -1.92 5.09 -12.55
CA PRO A 48 -1.40 6.45 -12.36
C PRO A 48 0.02 6.53 -11.79
N PHE A 49 0.51 5.44 -11.19
CA PHE A 49 1.85 5.36 -10.61
C PHE A 49 2.89 4.78 -11.56
N SER A 50 2.49 4.44 -12.80
CA SER A 50 3.37 3.87 -13.83
C SER A 50 4.23 2.70 -13.32
N PRO A 51 3.62 1.65 -12.73
CA PRO A 51 4.38 0.50 -12.25
C PRO A 51 5.11 -0.18 -13.41
N ASP A 52 6.34 -0.60 -13.17
CA ASP A 52 7.05 -1.48 -14.10
C ASP A 52 6.48 -2.91 -14.05
N GLU A 53 6.96 -3.77 -14.96
CA GLU A 53 6.44 -5.13 -15.10
C GLU A 53 6.69 -5.99 -13.85
N ASP A 54 7.79 -5.80 -13.15
CA ASP A 54 8.08 -6.54 -11.90
C ASP A 54 7.12 -6.10 -10.78
N MET A 55 6.81 -4.80 -10.70
CA MET A 55 5.82 -4.25 -9.77
C MET A 55 4.40 -4.75 -10.07
N LYS A 56 4.01 -4.81 -11.35
CA LYS A 56 2.71 -5.36 -11.78
C LYS A 56 2.59 -6.84 -11.43
N GLU A 57 3.62 -7.62 -11.72
CA GLU A 57 3.63 -9.05 -11.42
C GLU A 57 3.52 -9.31 -9.91
N ALA A 58 4.32 -8.61 -9.10
CA ALA A 58 4.28 -8.74 -7.64
C ALA A 58 2.91 -8.38 -7.05
N THR A 59 2.30 -7.29 -7.54
CA THR A 59 0.99 -6.85 -7.06
C THR A 59 -0.16 -7.74 -7.56
N SER A 60 -0.05 -8.31 -8.76
CA SER A 60 -0.97 -9.33 -9.29
C SER A 60 -0.95 -10.62 -8.46
N GLN A 61 0.24 -11.09 -8.07
CA GLN A 61 0.39 -12.24 -7.17
C GLN A 61 -0.24 -11.94 -5.80
N LEU A 62 0.03 -10.75 -5.24
CA LEU A 62 -0.57 -10.33 -3.97
C LEU A 62 -2.11 -10.29 -4.07
N LYS A 63 -2.65 -9.72 -5.14
CA LYS A 63 -4.10 -9.66 -5.37
C LYS A 63 -4.72 -11.06 -5.41
N THR A 64 -4.08 -11.98 -6.11
CA THR A 64 -4.52 -13.39 -6.17
C THR A 64 -4.56 -14.02 -4.79
N LEU A 65 -3.55 -13.79 -3.96
CA LEU A 65 -3.53 -14.29 -2.57
C LEU A 65 -4.65 -13.67 -1.74
N VAL A 66 -4.84 -12.35 -1.83
CA VAL A 66 -5.92 -11.65 -1.12
C VAL A 66 -7.30 -12.14 -1.57
N ASP A 67 -7.46 -12.53 -2.83
CA ASP A 67 -8.71 -13.08 -3.36
C ASP A 67 -9.03 -14.49 -2.87
N THR A 68 -8.06 -15.23 -2.34
CA THR A 68 -8.33 -16.50 -1.66
C THR A 68 -8.92 -16.34 -0.26
N LEU A 69 -8.88 -15.12 0.31
CA LEU A 69 -9.38 -14.86 1.65
C LEU A 69 -10.92 -14.93 1.69
N SER A 70 -11.44 -15.45 2.81
CA SER A 70 -12.89 -15.46 3.06
C SER A 70 -13.46 -14.03 3.10
N PRO A 71 -14.74 -13.82 2.75
CA PRO A 71 -15.38 -12.50 2.84
C PRO A 71 -15.22 -11.85 4.23
N LYS A 72 -15.41 -12.62 5.31
CA LYS A 72 -15.22 -12.14 6.69
C LYS A 72 -13.80 -11.64 6.95
N ALA A 73 -12.79 -12.30 6.40
CA ALA A 73 -11.40 -11.88 6.56
C ALA A 73 -11.14 -10.55 5.82
N LYS A 74 -11.66 -10.42 4.59
CA LYS A 74 -11.59 -9.16 3.82
C LYS A 74 -12.28 -8.01 4.55
N ASP A 75 -13.49 -8.24 5.07
CA ASP A 75 -14.23 -7.24 5.86
C ASP A 75 -13.46 -6.83 7.13
N SER A 76 -12.87 -7.81 7.83
CA SER A 76 -12.07 -7.55 9.04
C SER A 76 -10.82 -6.72 8.73
N MET A 77 -10.19 -6.94 7.57
CA MET A 77 -9.04 -6.14 7.12
C MET A 77 -9.45 -4.70 6.81
N LEU A 78 -10.58 -4.49 6.13
CA LEU A 78 -11.10 -3.15 5.86
C LEU A 78 -11.46 -2.41 7.15
N GLU A 79 -12.09 -3.09 8.10
CA GLU A 79 -12.41 -2.52 9.41
C GLU A 79 -11.13 -2.11 10.16
N LEU A 80 -10.10 -2.95 10.12
CA LEU A 80 -8.81 -2.64 10.72
C LEU A 80 -8.17 -1.41 10.05
N MET A 81 -8.20 -1.33 8.72
CA MET A 81 -7.68 -0.15 8.01
C MET A 81 -8.42 1.13 8.40
N MET A 82 -9.75 1.10 8.51
CA MET A 82 -10.53 2.25 8.96
C MET A 82 -10.14 2.67 10.39
N LYS A 83 -9.94 1.70 11.29
CA LYS A 83 -9.48 1.96 12.65
C LYS A 83 -8.09 2.62 12.68
N ILE A 84 -7.17 2.18 11.83
CA ILE A 84 -5.82 2.76 11.72
C ILE A 84 -5.90 4.21 11.24
N ILE A 85 -6.68 4.51 10.19
CA ILE A 85 -6.77 5.86 9.63
C ILE A 85 -7.40 6.84 10.62
N GLN A 86 -8.29 6.36 11.49
CA GLN A 86 -8.94 7.17 12.53
C GLN A 86 -8.13 7.22 13.83
N SER A 87 -6.97 6.58 13.89
CA SER A 87 -6.19 6.48 15.12
C SER A 87 -5.36 7.76 15.34
N PRO A 88 -5.05 8.11 16.61
CA PRO A 88 -4.22 9.28 16.92
C PRO A 88 -2.82 9.24 16.28
N GLU A 89 -2.33 8.05 15.91
CA GLU A 89 -1.06 7.86 15.21
C GLU A 89 -1.09 8.33 13.74
N CYS A 90 -2.29 8.53 13.17
CA CYS A 90 -2.50 9.03 11.80
C CYS A 90 -3.17 10.42 11.76
N ALA A 91 -3.38 11.06 12.91
CA ALA A 91 -3.96 12.40 13.05
C ALA A 91 -2.88 13.51 13.05
#